data_AF-A0A7X7SK78-F1
#
_entry.id   AF-A0A7X7SK78-F1
#
_cell.length_a   1.000
_cell.length_b   1.000
_cell.length_c   1.000
_cell.angle_alpha   90.00
_cell.angle_beta   90.00
_cell.angle_gamma   90.00
#
_symmetry.space_group_name_H-M   'P 1'
#
loop_
_entity.id
_entity.type
_entity.pdbx_description
1 polymer ?
#
loop_
_entity_poly.entity_id
_entity_poly.type
_entity_poly.pdbx_seq_one_letter_code
_entity_poly.pdbx_strand_id
1 'polypeptide(L)'
;MKRLRRGLYRLYYRVKYFPFAAERRAGKDADAAAQEKRGFIVVQIDALAHDDFQRALEQGYCPRLKRLIERDGWELRRYPAGLPSATPAAQGAIFYGTKDDIPAFRWYEKRDRRVIIGSRPADVQYVRDRLPQDGILNGGTSYVNIYDGGADRSYFTLSAKTPRRFLENIGGGRLFLLTLTHPIRTTRMVLASVWEYLREEWNRLVSQAKGEATYYWWYLPFMHIGSNVMLRELQTMAVLLDIYNGVPAIYTTYNVYDEFAHHFGPQSKPAYACLRALDRRIGEILKMLRRVPGRPYDLYILSDHGQTPSVPYRVEYGETLGETIDNAVEHGVLVMAGTGDYAPEAREVMDFL
;
A
#
# COMPACT_ATOMS: atom_id res chain seq x y z
N MET A 1 18.92 33.64 -11.80
CA MET A 1 18.58 32.25 -12.21
C MET A 1 17.48 31.56 -11.37
N LYS A 2 17.52 31.50 -10.03
CA LYS A 2 16.51 30.79 -9.21
C LYS A 2 15.06 31.31 -9.37
N ARG A 3 14.86 32.64 -9.45
CA ARG A 3 13.53 33.27 -9.66
C ARG A 3 12.93 32.93 -11.04
N LEU A 4 13.71 33.04 -12.11
CA LEU A 4 13.31 32.69 -13.48
C LEU A 4 12.87 31.21 -13.56
N ARG A 5 13.67 30.30 -12.99
CA ARG A 5 13.37 28.88 -12.94
C ARG A 5 12.08 28.56 -12.15
N ARG A 6 11.82 29.29 -11.06
CA ARG A 6 10.56 29.17 -10.28
C ARG A 6 9.36 29.65 -11.10
N GLY A 7 9.49 30.75 -11.84
CA GLY A 7 8.47 31.24 -12.77
C GLY A 7 8.14 30.22 -13.85
N LEU A 8 9.17 29.62 -14.45
CA LEU A 8 9.01 28.61 -15.50
C LEU A 8 8.28 27.36 -14.98
N TYR A 9 8.62 26.87 -13.78
CA TYR A 9 7.88 25.76 -13.16
C TYR A 9 6.43 26.13 -12.88
N ARG A 10 6.15 27.33 -12.36
CA ARG A 10 4.77 27.78 -12.13
C ARG A 10 3.95 27.79 -13.41
N LEU A 11 4.52 28.30 -14.51
CA LEU A 11 3.87 28.30 -15.82
C LEU A 11 3.62 26.87 -16.30
N TYR A 12 4.64 26.00 -16.26
CA TYR A 12 4.52 24.60 -16.64
C TYR A 12 3.40 23.87 -15.89
N TYR A 13 3.37 23.96 -14.55
CA TYR A 13 2.35 23.27 -13.77
C TYR A 13 0.96 23.91 -13.90
N ARG A 14 0.87 25.22 -14.17
CA ARG A 14 -0.39 25.89 -14.48
C ARG A 14 -0.99 25.43 -15.81
N VAL A 15 -0.16 25.25 -16.83
CA VAL A 15 -0.60 24.67 -18.12
C VAL A 15 -0.96 23.20 -17.93
N LYS A 16 -0.08 22.43 -17.28
CA LYS A 16 -0.28 21.00 -17.04
C LYS A 16 -1.58 20.70 -16.29
N TYR A 17 -1.88 21.43 -15.22
CA TYR A 17 -3.08 21.22 -14.41
C TYR A 17 -4.19 22.23 -14.71
N PHE A 18 -4.18 22.85 -15.89
CA PHE A 18 -5.24 23.74 -16.33
C PHE A 18 -6.65 23.12 -16.23
N PRO A 19 -6.87 21.83 -16.59
CA PRO A 19 -8.17 21.19 -16.42
C PRO A 19 -8.68 21.17 -14.97
N PHE A 20 -7.78 21.32 -13.98
CA PHE A 20 -8.09 21.33 -12.55
C PHE A 20 -8.01 22.75 -11.94
N ALA A 21 -7.96 23.79 -12.76
CA ALA A 21 -7.81 25.17 -12.28
C ALA A 21 -9.00 25.64 -11.42
N ALA A 22 -10.20 25.12 -11.66
CA ALA A 22 -11.38 25.39 -10.84
C ALA A 22 -11.23 24.83 -9.43
N GLU A 23 -10.76 23.57 -9.28
CA GLU A 23 -10.49 22.95 -7.97
C GLU A 23 -9.45 23.77 -7.18
N ARG A 24 -8.39 24.22 -7.87
CA ARG A 24 -7.37 25.08 -7.26
C ARG A 24 -7.91 26.43 -6.79
N ARG A 25 -8.89 27.01 -7.48
CA ARG A 25 -9.52 28.27 -7.07
C ARG A 25 -10.47 28.05 -5.89
N ALA A 26 -11.32 27.03 -5.98
CA ALA A 26 -12.22 26.67 -4.88
C ALA A 26 -11.46 26.41 -3.57
N GLY A 27 -10.33 25.69 -3.61
CA GLY A 27 -9.48 25.47 -2.43
C GLY A 27 -8.73 26.72 -1.93
N LYS A 28 -8.66 27.80 -2.72
CA LYS A 28 -8.17 29.11 -2.28
C LYS A 28 -9.26 29.94 -1.63
N ASP A 29 -10.45 29.93 -2.19
CA ASP A 29 -11.56 30.76 -1.74
C ASP A 29 -12.18 30.18 -0.46
N ALA A 30 -12.27 28.86 -0.34
CA ALA A 30 -12.80 28.16 0.83
C ALA A 30 -11.91 28.29 2.08
N ASP A 31 -10.62 28.58 1.90
CA ASP A 31 -9.62 28.39 2.96
C ASP A 31 -8.54 29.48 2.99
N ALA A 32 -8.88 30.71 2.57
CA ALA A 32 -7.93 31.82 2.44
C ALA A 32 -7.19 32.13 3.76
N ALA A 33 -7.87 32.00 4.91
CA ALA A 33 -7.28 32.17 6.24
C ALA A 33 -6.51 30.93 6.74
N ALA A 34 -6.87 29.71 6.31
CA ALA A 34 -6.18 28.49 6.72
C ALA A 34 -5.07 28.05 5.74
N GLN A 35 -4.88 28.73 4.60
CA GLN A 35 -3.71 28.55 3.75
C GLN A 35 -2.39 28.98 4.41
N GLU A 36 -2.45 29.78 5.47
CA GLU A 36 -1.30 30.05 6.33
C GLU A 36 -0.96 28.85 7.23
N LYS A 37 -1.94 27.99 7.56
CA LYS A 37 -1.71 26.76 8.33
C LYS A 37 -1.05 25.71 7.45
N ARG A 38 -0.04 25.05 8.02
CA ARG A 38 0.65 23.94 7.37
C ARG A 38 -0.31 22.75 7.24
N GLY A 39 -0.41 22.21 6.03
CA GLY A 39 -1.00 20.89 5.82
C GLY A 39 -0.01 19.79 6.16
N PHE A 40 -0.46 18.55 6.11
CA PHE A 40 0.43 17.39 6.24
C PHE A 40 0.21 16.38 5.13
N ILE A 41 1.26 15.64 4.84
CA ILE A 41 1.27 14.53 3.90
C ILE A 41 1.90 13.35 4.62
N VAL A 42 1.23 12.21 4.60
CA VAL A 42 1.80 10.95 5.06
C VAL A 42 1.91 9.99 3.90
N VAL A 43 3.11 9.44 3.72
CA VAL A 43 3.38 8.34 2.80
C VAL A 43 3.65 7.10 3.65
N GLN A 44 2.69 6.17 3.69
CA GLN A 44 2.87 4.87 4.29
C GLN A 44 3.54 3.93 3.27
N ILE A 45 4.65 3.31 3.68
CA ILE A 45 5.24 2.16 2.98
C ILE A 45 4.77 0.93 3.75
N ASP A 46 3.91 0.13 3.14
CA ASP A 46 3.25 -0.98 3.83
C ASP A 46 4.27 -2.06 4.23
N ALA A 47 4.18 -2.53 5.48
CA ALA A 47 4.95 -3.64 6.03
C ALA A 47 6.48 -3.56 5.95
N LEU A 48 7.06 -2.36 5.82
CA LEU A 48 8.50 -2.16 5.78
C LEU A 48 9.11 -2.09 7.19
N ALA A 49 9.79 -3.16 7.61
CA ALA A 49 10.50 -3.18 8.89
C ALA A 49 11.67 -2.18 8.89
N HIS A 50 11.96 -1.62 10.06
CA HIS A 50 13.07 -0.66 10.24
C HIS A 50 14.40 -1.23 9.76
N ASP A 51 14.73 -2.45 10.16
CA ASP A 51 15.99 -3.11 9.84
C ASP A 51 16.09 -3.42 8.33
N ASP A 52 14.98 -3.77 7.68
CA ASP A 52 14.92 -3.98 6.23
C ASP A 52 15.10 -2.66 5.46
N PHE A 53 14.54 -1.56 5.98
CA PHE A 53 14.76 -0.24 5.40
C PHE A 53 16.22 0.21 5.52
N GLN A 54 16.86 -0.01 6.68
CA GLN A 54 18.28 0.29 6.86
C GLN A 54 19.15 -0.49 5.86
N ARG A 55 18.91 -1.81 5.70
CA ARG A 55 19.58 -2.63 4.69
C ARG A 55 19.34 -2.11 3.27
N ALA A 56 18.11 -1.70 2.94
CA ALA A 56 17.79 -1.14 1.62
C ALA A 56 18.52 0.19 1.36
N LEU A 57 18.73 1.03 2.38
CA LEU A 57 19.53 2.26 2.29
C LEU A 57 21.03 1.97 2.07
N GLU A 58 21.58 1.01 2.80
CA GLU A 58 22.97 0.56 2.67
C GLU A 58 23.27 0.02 1.27
N GLN A 59 22.37 -0.83 0.76
CA GLN A 59 22.48 -1.43 -0.57
C GLN A 59 22.10 -0.47 -1.72
N GLY A 60 21.73 0.78 -1.42
CA GLY A 60 21.49 1.81 -2.44
C GLY A 60 20.16 1.70 -3.18
N TYR A 61 19.17 1.00 -2.64
CA TYR A 61 17.82 0.93 -3.22
C TYR A 61 16.98 2.19 -2.98
N CYS A 62 17.28 2.95 -1.92
CA CYS A 62 16.55 4.18 -1.57
C CYS A 62 17.46 5.43 -1.60
N PRO A 63 18.08 5.78 -2.74
CA PRO A 63 19.11 6.83 -2.81
C PRO A 63 18.59 8.24 -2.51
N ARG A 64 17.30 8.52 -2.71
CA ARG A 64 16.75 9.85 -2.41
C ARG A 64 16.41 9.97 -0.93
N LEU A 65 15.80 8.95 -0.33
CA LEU A 65 15.58 8.89 1.11
C LEU A 65 16.91 8.92 1.88
N LYS A 66 17.91 8.16 1.43
CA LYS A 66 19.28 8.21 1.99
C LYS A 66 19.84 9.63 2.01
N ARG A 67 19.71 10.36 0.90
CA ARG A 67 20.13 11.76 0.82
C ARG A 67 19.36 12.66 1.78
N LEU A 68 18.06 12.44 1.96
CA LEU A 68 17.27 13.23 2.89
C LEU A 68 17.80 13.10 4.32
N ILE A 69 18.10 11.87 4.72
CA ILE A 69 18.63 11.55 6.05
C ILE A 69 20.04 12.14 6.23
N GLU A 70 20.93 11.89 5.26
CA GLU A 70 22.34 12.28 5.38
C GLU A 70 22.59 13.79 5.18
N ARG A 71 21.73 14.51 4.44
CA ARG A 71 22.02 15.88 3.97
C ARG A 71 20.92 16.90 4.18
N ASP A 72 19.66 16.48 4.24
CA ASP A 72 18.52 17.40 4.34
C ASP A 72 17.91 17.41 5.75
N GLY A 73 18.59 16.82 6.75
CA GLY A 73 18.22 16.87 8.17
C GLY A 73 17.04 15.99 8.57
N TRP A 74 16.72 14.95 7.78
CA TRP A 74 15.66 14.01 8.12
C TRP A 74 16.14 12.98 9.14
N GLU A 75 15.28 12.64 10.09
CA GLU A 75 15.56 11.62 11.09
C GLU A 75 14.81 10.33 10.78
N LEU A 76 15.54 9.21 10.80
CA LEU A 76 14.95 7.88 10.78
C LEU A 76 14.71 7.43 12.22
N ARG A 77 13.44 7.26 12.61
CA ARG A 77 13.06 6.82 13.96
C ARG A 77 12.39 5.46 13.91
N ARG A 78 12.81 4.55 14.79
CA ARG A 78 12.13 3.28 15.05
C ARG A 78 11.01 3.53 16.05
N TYR A 79 9.86 2.88 15.84
CA TYR A 79 8.77 2.85 16.81
C TYR A 79 8.11 1.47 16.84
N PRO A 80 7.49 1.08 17.95
CA PRO A 80 6.71 -0.16 18.01
C PRO A 80 5.41 0.00 17.21
N ALA A 81 5.14 -0.91 16.28
CA ALA A 81 3.88 -0.94 15.54
C ALA A 81 2.66 -1.20 16.45
N GLY A 82 2.90 -1.81 17.62
CA GLY A 82 1.86 -2.29 18.54
C GLY A 82 1.22 -3.59 18.05
N LEU A 83 0.42 -4.23 18.90
CA LEU A 83 -0.31 -5.46 18.56
C LEU A 83 -1.80 -5.16 18.31
N PRO A 84 -2.44 -5.83 17.33
CA PRO A 84 -1.79 -6.64 16.31
C PRO A 84 -1.00 -5.77 15.31
N SER A 85 0.12 -6.31 14.81
CA SER A 85 0.96 -5.70 13.78
C SER A 85 0.35 -5.94 12.39
N ALA A 86 -0.84 -5.40 12.14
CA ALA A 86 -1.57 -5.56 10.89
C ALA A 86 -2.15 -4.23 10.40
N THR A 87 -2.18 -4.02 9.09
CA THR A 87 -2.63 -2.77 8.45
C THR A 87 -3.99 -2.26 8.95
N PRO A 88 -5.06 -3.08 9.12
CA PRO A 88 -6.33 -2.57 9.63
C PRO A 88 -6.19 -1.96 11.03
N ALA A 89 -5.54 -2.65 11.96
CA ALA A 89 -5.36 -2.14 13.32
C ALA A 89 -4.43 -0.93 13.36
N ALA A 90 -3.35 -0.95 12.55
CA ALA A 90 -2.43 0.17 12.46
C ALA A 90 -3.11 1.43 11.90
N GLN A 91 -3.88 1.32 10.82
CA GLN A 91 -4.64 2.45 10.27
C GLN A 91 -5.77 2.90 11.20
N GLY A 92 -6.42 1.99 11.93
CA GLY A 92 -7.33 2.34 13.02
C GLY A 92 -6.68 3.31 14.00
N ALA A 93 -5.49 2.95 14.51
CA ALA A 93 -4.76 3.80 15.45
C ALA A 93 -4.28 5.11 14.82
N ILE A 94 -3.68 5.05 13.63
CA ILE A 94 -3.12 6.23 12.97
C ILE A 94 -4.23 7.24 12.65
N PHE A 95 -5.38 6.78 12.16
CA PHE A 95 -6.44 7.67 11.71
C PHE A 95 -7.41 8.12 12.79
N TYR A 96 -7.70 7.24 13.76
CA TYR A 96 -8.77 7.45 14.73
C TYR A 96 -8.31 7.35 16.18
N GLY A 97 -7.02 7.06 16.43
CA GLY A 97 -6.46 6.98 17.78
C GLY A 97 -6.84 5.72 18.56
N THR A 98 -7.45 4.71 17.92
CA THR A 98 -7.88 3.46 18.58
C THR A 98 -7.62 2.22 17.73
N LYS A 99 -7.35 1.09 18.39
CA LYS A 99 -7.31 -0.26 17.79
C LYS A 99 -8.38 -1.17 18.38
N ASP A 100 -9.30 -0.61 19.16
CA ASP A 100 -10.29 -1.37 19.90
C ASP A 100 -11.11 -2.21 18.93
N ASP A 101 -11.39 -3.46 19.32
CA ASP A 101 -12.14 -4.43 18.53
C ASP A 101 -11.51 -4.82 17.16
N ILE A 102 -10.21 -4.58 16.96
CA ILE A 102 -9.45 -5.07 15.79
C ILE A 102 -8.34 -6.02 16.25
N PRO A 103 -8.67 -7.31 16.52
CA PRO A 103 -7.73 -8.24 17.15
C PRO A 103 -6.69 -8.84 16.19
N ALA A 104 -6.96 -8.86 14.89
CA ALA A 104 -6.07 -9.43 13.89
C ALA A 104 -6.42 -8.95 12.47
N PHE A 105 -5.63 -9.34 11.47
CA PHE A 105 -5.99 -9.18 10.06
C PHE A 105 -7.19 -10.06 9.66
N ARG A 106 -7.30 -11.25 10.26
CA ARG A 106 -8.41 -12.20 10.05
C ARG A 106 -8.83 -12.77 11.40
N TRP A 107 -10.12 -12.71 11.71
CA TRP A 107 -10.66 -13.28 12.95
C TRP A 107 -12.09 -13.76 12.79
N TYR A 108 -12.58 -14.51 13.77
CA TYR A 108 -13.98 -14.93 13.85
C TYR A 108 -14.74 -13.98 14.77
N GLU A 109 -15.72 -13.27 14.22
CA GLU A 109 -16.66 -12.44 14.95
C GLU A 109 -17.74 -13.35 15.57
N LYS A 110 -17.64 -13.56 16.89
CA LYS A 110 -18.53 -14.47 17.62
C LYS A 110 -19.98 -13.98 17.62
N ARG A 111 -20.20 -12.67 17.72
CA ARG A 111 -21.54 -12.09 17.81
C ARG A 111 -22.36 -12.37 16.54
N ASP A 112 -21.72 -12.22 15.38
CA ASP A 112 -22.35 -12.36 14.07
C ASP A 112 -22.05 -13.70 13.39
N ARG A 113 -21.30 -14.57 14.08
CA ARG A 113 -20.91 -15.91 13.64
C ARG A 113 -20.25 -15.94 12.24
N ARG A 114 -19.41 -14.93 11.95
CA ARG A 114 -18.77 -14.77 10.63
C ARG A 114 -17.27 -14.57 10.77
N VAL A 115 -16.54 -14.91 9.71
CA VAL A 115 -15.12 -14.56 9.59
C VAL A 115 -15.02 -13.14 9.03
N ILE A 116 -14.19 -12.32 9.66
CA ILE A 116 -13.80 -10.98 9.20
C ILE A 116 -12.40 -11.08 8.59
N ILE A 117 -12.22 -10.51 7.40
CA ILE A 117 -10.95 -10.50 6.67
C ILE A 117 -10.61 -9.06 6.27
N GLY A 118 -9.44 -8.58 6.70
CA GLY A 118 -8.94 -7.21 6.50
C GLY A 118 -8.67 -6.80 5.04
N SER A 119 -8.91 -7.69 4.07
CA SER A 119 -8.84 -7.41 2.63
C SER A 119 -10.22 -7.43 1.95
N ARG A 120 -11.28 -7.86 2.63
CA ARG A 120 -12.62 -7.97 2.04
C ARG A 120 -13.41 -6.66 2.30
N PRO A 121 -13.85 -5.92 1.26
CA PRO A 121 -14.48 -4.61 1.45
C PRO A 121 -15.68 -4.60 2.42
N ALA A 122 -16.55 -5.61 2.35
CA ALA A 122 -17.71 -5.72 3.25
C ALA A 122 -17.32 -5.96 4.73
N ASP A 123 -16.19 -6.60 4.97
CA ASP A 123 -15.65 -6.89 6.30
C ASP A 123 -14.93 -5.66 6.84
N VAL A 124 -14.19 -4.95 5.99
CA VAL A 124 -13.54 -3.69 6.34
C VAL A 124 -14.60 -2.62 6.65
N GLN A 125 -15.70 -2.55 5.88
CA GLN A 125 -16.79 -1.62 6.16
C GLN A 125 -17.46 -1.92 7.52
N TYR A 126 -17.68 -3.19 7.83
CA TYR A 126 -18.17 -3.61 9.14
C TYR A 126 -17.30 -3.06 10.28
N VAL A 127 -15.97 -3.08 10.14
CA VAL A 127 -15.06 -2.49 11.14
C VAL A 127 -15.13 -0.95 11.11
N ARG A 128 -15.12 -0.34 9.91
CA ARG A 128 -15.18 1.12 9.75
C ARG A 128 -16.39 1.75 10.41
N ASP A 129 -17.54 1.09 10.37
CA ASP A 129 -18.79 1.55 10.98
C ASP A 129 -18.72 1.63 12.51
N ARG A 130 -17.74 0.96 13.13
CA ARG A 130 -17.48 0.98 14.58
C ARG A 130 -16.36 1.95 14.97
N LEU A 131 -15.58 2.43 14.00
CA LEU A 131 -14.55 3.44 14.23
C LEU A 131 -15.19 4.84 14.35
N PRO A 132 -14.51 5.79 15.04
CA PRO A 132 -14.94 7.18 15.09
C PRO A 132 -15.31 7.77 13.72
N GLN A 133 -16.29 8.69 13.70
CA GLN A 133 -16.71 9.31 12.45
C GLN A 133 -15.62 10.22 11.87
N ASP A 134 -15.00 11.02 12.73
CA ASP A 134 -13.94 11.95 12.38
C ASP A 134 -12.58 11.29 12.62
N GLY A 135 -11.64 11.57 11.71
CA GLY A 135 -10.26 11.14 11.82
C GLY A 135 -9.30 12.23 11.37
N ILE A 136 -8.01 11.92 11.35
CA ILE A 136 -6.96 12.90 11.03
C ILE A 136 -7.07 13.49 9.61
N LEU A 137 -7.83 12.86 8.70
CA LEU A 137 -7.92 13.27 7.29
C LEU A 137 -9.17 14.12 6.98
N ASN A 138 -9.89 14.62 7.99
CA ASN A 138 -11.04 15.50 7.79
C ASN A 138 -10.69 16.73 6.91
N GLY A 139 -11.49 17.02 5.89
CA GLY A 139 -11.17 18.04 4.87
C GLY A 139 -10.09 17.65 3.86
N GLY A 140 -9.59 16.42 3.93
CA GLY A 140 -8.43 15.91 3.21
C GLY A 140 -8.73 14.85 2.16
N THR A 141 -7.69 14.10 1.78
CA THR A 141 -7.78 12.99 0.84
C THR A 141 -7.07 11.74 1.36
N SER A 142 -7.73 10.59 1.21
CA SER A 142 -7.22 9.25 1.50
C SER A 142 -7.00 8.46 0.21
N TYR A 143 -5.82 7.85 0.05
CA TYR A 143 -5.43 7.08 -1.14
C TYR A 143 -4.95 5.66 -0.76
N VAL A 144 -5.60 4.64 -1.34
CA VAL A 144 -5.17 3.22 -1.24
C VAL A 144 -5.08 2.74 0.22
N ASN A 145 -5.93 3.27 1.09
CA ASN A 145 -5.99 2.88 2.50
C ASN A 145 -7.08 1.83 2.74
N ILE A 146 -7.05 1.18 3.90
CA ILE A 146 -8.12 0.31 4.36
C ILE A 146 -9.31 1.15 4.81
N TYR A 147 -9.05 2.23 5.55
CA TYR A 147 -10.06 3.20 6.00
C TYR A 147 -9.86 4.59 5.40
N ASP A 148 -10.93 5.38 5.34
CA ASP A 148 -10.90 6.74 4.80
C ASP A 148 -10.23 7.79 5.69
N GLY A 149 -10.03 7.50 6.98
CA GLY A 149 -9.49 8.43 7.98
C GLY A 149 -10.37 9.67 8.20
N GLY A 150 -11.66 9.58 7.87
CA GLY A 150 -12.58 10.73 7.87
C GLY A 150 -12.40 11.69 6.70
N ALA A 151 -11.70 11.29 5.63
CA ALA A 151 -11.46 12.15 4.46
C ALA A 151 -12.72 12.48 3.65
N ASP A 152 -12.79 13.70 3.14
CA ASP A 152 -13.83 14.15 2.20
C ASP A 152 -13.75 13.38 0.87
N ARG A 153 -12.54 12.97 0.49
CA ARG A 153 -12.26 12.21 -0.72
C ARG A 153 -11.45 10.97 -0.41
N SER A 154 -11.96 9.81 -0.78
CA SER A 154 -11.28 8.53 -0.64
C SER A 154 -11.16 7.85 -2.00
N TYR A 155 -9.94 7.60 -2.46
CA TYR A 155 -9.66 6.95 -3.74
C TYR A 155 -8.99 5.61 -3.48
N PHE A 156 -9.52 4.55 -4.11
CA PHE A 156 -9.04 3.17 -3.96
C PHE A 156 -8.95 2.69 -2.49
N THR A 157 -9.76 3.29 -1.62
CA THR A 157 -9.85 2.95 -0.21
C THR A 157 -10.87 1.82 -0.03
N LEU A 158 -10.53 0.77 0.71
CA LEU A 158 -11.40 -0.42 0.84
C LEU A 158 -12.74 -0.10 1.50
N SER A 159 -12.77 0.87 2.42
CA SER A 159 -13.98 1.33 3.10
C SER A 159 -14.00 2.84 3.31
N ALA A 160 -15.19 3.44 3.23
CA ALA A 160 -15.39 4.88 3.37
C ALA A 160 -16.75 5.20 4.04
N LYS A 161 -16.83 6.40 4.63
CA LYS A 161 -18.00 6.99 5.30
C LYS A 161 -19.20 7.10 4.36
N THR A 162 -18.96 7.30 3.07
CA THR A 162 -19.98 7.20 2.01
C THR A 162 -19.50 6.17 0.99
N PRO A 163 -19.98 4.92 1.03
CA PRO A 163 -19.59 3.91 0.06
C PRO A 163 -20.08 4.32 -1.33
N ARG A 164 -19.17 4.74 -2.22
CA ARG A 164 -19.49 4.92 -3.65
C ARG A 164 -18.93 3.77 -4.45
N ARG A 165 -19.56 3.43 -5.58
CA ARG A 165 -19.01 2.42 -6.50
C ARG A 165 -17.62 2.86 -6.99
N PHE A 166 -16.75 1.89 -7.26
CA PHE A 166 -15.35 2.10 -7.69
C PHE A 166 -15.16 3.18 -8.77
N LEU A 167 -16.05 3.24 -9.78
CA LEU A 167 -16.03 4.25 -10.84
C LEU A 167 -16.55 5.65 -10.41
N GLU A 168 -17.45 5.71 -9.43
CA GLU A 168 -18.03 6.94 -8.90
C GLU A 168 -17.09 7.63 -7.90
N ASN A 169 -16.26 6.86 -7.18
CA ASN A 169 -15.30 7.41 -6.22
C ASN A 169 -14.18 8.22 -6.90
N ILE A 170 -13.74 7.83 -8.09
CA ILE A 170 -12.70 8.55 -8.83
C ILE A 170 -13.30 9.63 -9.74
N GLY A 171 -14.52 9.41 -10.25
CA GLY A 171 -15.06 10.12 -11.41
C GLY A 171 -14.21 9.78 -12.63
N GLY A 172 -14.67 8.88 -13.50
CA GLY A 172 -13.89 8.43 -14.67
C GLY A 172 -13.26 9.57 -15.50
N GLY A 173 -13.95 10.71 -15.58
CA GLY A 173 -13.41 11.94 -16.19
C GLY A 173 -12.19 12.54 -15.49
N ARG A 174 -12.13 12.54 -14.15
CA ARG A 174 -10.97 13.03 -13.39
C ARG A 174 -9.75 12.13 -13.59
N LEU A 175 -9.95 10.80 -13.58
CA LEU A 175 -8.87 9.86 -13.88
C LEU A 175 -8.33 10.04 -15.29
N PHE A 176 -9.24 10.16 -16.26
CA PHE A 176 -8.90 10.39 -17.66
C PHE A 176 -8.13 11.71 -17.86
N LEU A 177 -8.56 12.79 -17.21
CA LEU A 177 -7.81 14.06 -17.25
C LEU A 177 -6.44 13.92 -16.55
N LEU A 178 -6.35 13.21 -15.44
CA LEU A 178 -5.07 12.95 -14.75
C LEU A 178 -4.09 12.18 -15.63
N THR A 179 -4.54 11.16 -16.36
CA THR A 179 -3.68 10.39 -17.28
C THR A 179 -3.26 11.22 -18.50
N LEU A 180 -4.16 12.06 -19.04
CA LEU A 180 -3.85 12.99 -20.13
C LEU A 180 -2.83 14.06 -19.74
N THR A 181 -2.87 14.56 -18.50
CA THR A 181 -1.89 15.53 -18.00
C THR A 181 -0.52 14.91 -17.69
N HIS A 182 -0.41 13.57 -17.76
CA HIS A 182 0.80 12.81 -17.49
C HIS A 182 1.16 11.83 -18.63
N PRO A 183 1.20 12.26 -19.90
CA PRO A 183 1.22 11.34 -21.05
C PRO A 183 2.44 10.42 -21.04
N ILE A 184 3.65 10.94 -20.82
CA ILE A 184 4.88 10.14 -20.74
C ILE A 184 4.79 9.08 -19.63
N ARG A 185 4.22 9.45 -18.49
CA ARG A 185 4.10 8.55 -17.34
C ARG A 185 3.07 7.47 -17.61
N THR A 186 1.92 7.85 -18.16
CA THR A 186 0.86 6.94 -18.60
C THR A 186 1.38 5.97 -19.66
N THR A 187 2.09 6.46 -20.68
CA THR A 187 2.70 5.60 -21.71
C THR A 187 3.73 4.65 -21.11
N ARG A 188 4.63 5.12 -20.24
CA ARG A 188 5.62 4.24 -19.57
C ARG A 188 4.96 3.19 -18.67
N MET A 189 3.89 3.57 -17.97
CA MET A 189 3.07 2.68 -17.17
C MET A 189 2.46 1.59 -18.05
N VAL A 190 1.76 1.97 -19.13
CA VAL A 190 1.16 1.03 -20.09
C VAL A 190 2.21 0.11 -20.74
N LEU A 191 3.34 0.64 -21.19
CA LEU A 191 4.41 -0.16 -21.79
C LEU A 191 5.04 -1.14 -20.78
N ALA A 192 5.26 -0.70 -19.53
CA ALA A 192 5.76 -1.58 -18.47
C ALA A 192 4.75 -2.69 -18.15
N SER A 193 3.47 -2.35 -18.05
CA SER A 193 2.36 -3.29 -17.87
C SER A 193 2.30 -4.34 -18.99
N VAL A 194 2.39 -3.91 -20.26
CA VAL A 194 2.41 -4.83 -21.41
C VAL A 194 3.65 -5.71 -21.38
N TRP A 195 4.81 -5.16 -21.07
CA TRP A 195 6.04 -5.95 -20.97
C TRP A 195 5.99 -7.02 -19.89
N GLU A 196 5.44 -6.68 -18.72
CA GLU A 196 5.24 -7.61 -17.61
C GLU A 196 4.29 -8.74 -18.00
N TYR A 197 3.17 -8.40 -18.64
CA TYR A 197 2.22 -9.37 -19.20
C TYR A 197 2.89 -10.34 -20.18
N LEU A 198 3.62 -9.81 -21.16
CA LEU A 198 4.27 -10.63 -22.19
C LEU A 198 5.34 -11.55 -21.58
N ARG A 199 6.07 -11.08 -20.57
CA ARG A 199 7.08 -11.86 -19.88
C ARG A 199 6.46 -13.01 -19.07
N GLU A 200 5.37 -12.74 -18.36
CA GLU A 200 4.65 -13.76 -17.60
C GLU A 200 4.01 -14.80 -18.52
N GLU A 201 3.38 -14.35 -19.61
CA GLU A 201 2.78 -15.23 -20.60
C GLU A 201 3.83 -16.12 -21.29
N TRP A 202 5.01 -15.56 -21.59
CA TRP A 202 6.15 -16.34 -22.10
C TRP A 202 6.58 -17.43 -21.10
N ASN A 203 6.73 -17.08 -19.82
CA ASN A 203 7.09 -18.05 -18.79
C ASN A 203 6.02 -19.15 -18.66
N ARG A 204 4.73 -18.79 -18.70
CA ARG A 204 3.61 -19.74 -18.69
C ARG A 204 3.70 -20.72 -19.84
N LEU A 205 3.92 -20.23 -21.07
CA LEU A 205 4.04 -21.08 -22.26
C LEU A 205 5.25 -22.01 -22.18
N VAL A 206 6.39 -21.53 -21.69
CA VAL A 206 7.60 -22.36 -21.50
C VAL A 206 7.38 -23.45 -20.45
N SER A 207 6.77 -23.12 -19.30
CA SER A 207 6.46 -24.11 -18.26
C SER A 207 5.45 -25.15 -18.74
N GLN A 208 4.44 -24.75 -19.50
CA GLN A 208 3.51 -25.68 -20.14
C GLN A 208 4.20 -26.60 -21.15
N ALA A 209 5.09 -26.06 -22.00
CA ALA A 209 5.85 -26.85 -22.95
C ALA A 209 6.78 -27.87 -22.27
N LYS A 210 7.21 -27.60 -21.03
CA LYS A 210 8.02 -28.51 -20.21
C LYS A 210 7.22 -29.52 -19.38
N GLY A 211 5.88 -29.46 -19.43
CA GLY A 211 5.02 -30.32 -18.59
C GLY A 211 5.01 -29.93 -17.10
N GLU A 212 5.64 -28.82 -16.73
CA GLU A 212 5.71 -28.28 -15.38
C GLU A 212 4.47 -27.40 -15.13
N ALA A 213 3.29 -28.00 -15.04
CA ALA A 213 2.05 -27.25 -14.86
C ALA A 213 1.92 -26.76 -13.40
N THR A 214 2.50 -25.59 -13.10
CA THR A 214 2.13 -24.82 -11.91
C THR A 214 0.73 -24.25 -12.09
N TYR A 215 -0.11 -24.35 -11.07
CA TYR A 215 -1.47 -23.80 -11.05
C TYR A 215 -1.43 -22.29 -11.31
N TYR A 216 -1.72 -21.88 -12.54
CA TYR A 216 -1.61 -20.50 -13.00
C TYR A 216 -2.99 -19.96 -13.36
N TRP A 217 -3.56 -19.16 -12.45
CA TRP A 217 -4.81 -18.48 -12.75
C TRP A 217 -4.55 -17.42 -13.84
N TRP A 218 -5.27 -17.53 -14.96
CA TRP A 218 -5.18 -16.64 -16.12
C TRP A 218 -5.33 -15.14 -15.79
N TYR A 219 -5.88 -14.79 -14.62
CA TYR A 219 -6.07 -13.41 -14.17
C TYR A 219 -4.97 -12.88 -13.22
N LEU A 220 -4.04 -13.71 -12.74
CA LEU A 220 -2.94 -13.29 -11.86
C LEU A 220 -2.03 -12.22 -12.50
N PRO A 221 -1.65 -12.31 -13.79
CA PRO A 221 -0.93 -11.23 -14.47
C PRO A 221 -1.67 -9.90 -14.41
N PHE A 222 -2.97 -9.92 -14.66
CA PHE A 222 -3.80 -8.73 -14.68
C PHE A 222 -3.96 -8.12 -13.30
N MET A 223 -4.00 -8.96 -12.25
CA MET A 223 -3.96 -8.52 -10.86
C MET A 223 -2.64 -7.82 -10.57
N HIS A 224 -1.48 -8.45 -10.82
CA HIS A 224 -0.17 -7.84 -10.55
C HIS A 224 0.07 -6.54 -11.35
N ILE A 225 -0.32 -6.52 -12.62
CA ILE A 225 -0.16 -5.34 -13.48
C ILE A 225 -1.09 -4.20 -13.05
N GLY A 226 -2.36 -4.52 -12.77
CA GLY A 226 -3.39 -3.57 -12.39
C GLY A 226 -3.20 -3.00 -10.98
N SER A 227 -2.80 -3.84 -10.02
CA SER A 227 -2.57 -3.42 -8.63
C SER A 227 -1.22 -2.74 -8.44
N ASN A 228 -0.13 -3.19 -9.08
CA ASN A 228 1.21 -2.80 -8.61
C ASN A 228 1.89 -1.67 -9.38
N VAL A 229 1.64 -1.60 -10.69
CA VAL A 229 2.23 -0.54 -11.53
C VAL A 229 1.23 0.58 -11.74
N MET A 230 -0.02 0.25 -12.07
CA MET A 230 -1.02 1.28 -12.38
C MET A 230 -1.44 2.04 -11.13
N LEU A 231 -1.82 1.35 -10.05
CA LEU A 231 -2.28 2.00 -8.82
C LEU A 231 -1.21 2.92 -8.23
N ARG A 232 0.04 2.45 -8.12
CA ARG A 232 1.19 3.25 -7.65
C ARG A 232 1.35 4.55 -8.44
N GLU A 233 1.27 4.48 -9.76
CA GLU A 233 1.45 5.65 -10.62
C GLU A 233 0.25 6.59 -10.56
N LEU A 234 -0.97 6.06 -10.60
CA LEU A 234 -2.22 6.82 -10.50
C LEU A 234 -2.32 7.54 -9.15
N GLN A 235 -2.04 6.86 -8.04
CA GLN A 235 -2.03 7.49 -6.73
C GLN A 235 -0.94 8.56 -6.61
N THR A 236 0.25 8.34 -7.19
CA THR A 236 1.28 9.38 -7.21
C THR A 236 0.79 10.61 -7.99
N MET A 237 0.18 10.42 -9.17
CA MET A 237 -0.36 11.54 -9.96
C MET A 237 -1.43 12.32 -9.17
N ALA A 238 -2.31 11.61 -8.46
CA ALA A 238 -3.37 12.22 -7.68
C ALA A 238 -2.83 12.98 -6.46
N VAL A 239 -1.87 12.42 -5.72
CA VAL A 239 -1.16 13.11 -4.62
C VAL A 239 -0.46 14.37 -5.14
N LEU A 240 0.20 14.32 -6.30
CA LEU A 240 0.83 15.49 -6.90
C LEU A 240 -0.18 16.60 -7.24
N LEU A 241 -1.38 16.23 -7.69
CA LEU A 241 -2.47 17.18 -7.96
C LEU A 241 -3.00 17.79 -6.66
N ASP A 242 -3.23 16.99 -5.62
CA ASP A 242 -3.70 17.48 -4.32
C ASP A 242 -2.70 18.42 -3.65
N ILE A 243 -1.40 18.10 -3.74
CA ILE A 243 -0.34 19.03 -3.31
C ILE A 243 -0.42 20.34 -4.06
N TYR A 244 -0.61 20.28 -5.39
CA TYR A 244 -0.73 21.46 -6.24
C TYR A 244 -1.97 22.29 -5.90
N ASN A 245 -3.10 21.65 -5.62
CA ASN A 245 -4.37 22.28 -5.27
C ASN A 245 -4.38 22.81 -3.82
N GLY A 246 -3.50 22.31 -2.95
CA GLY A 246 -3.40 22.78 -1.57
C GLY A 246 -4.41 22.09 -0.65
N VAL A 247 -4.59 20.78 -0.77
CA VAL A 247 -5.43 19.97 0.13
C VAL A 247 -4.79 19.91 1.53
N PRO A 248 -5.50 20.13 2.64
CA PRO A 248 -4.88 20.27 3.97
C PRO A 248 -4.27 18.97 4.52
N ALA A 249 -4.92 17.83 4.33
CA ALA A 249 -4.48 16.53 4.83
C ALA A 249 -4.44 15.50 3.70
N ILE A 250 -3.30 14.84 3.49
CA ILE A 250 -3.13 13.84 2.43
C ILE A 250 -2.49 12.59 3.03
N TYR A 251 -3.11 11.43 2.84
CA TYR A 251 -2.52 10.14 3.22
C TYR A 251 -2.54 9.17 2.05
N THR A 252 -1.42 8.50 1.81
CA THR A 252 -1.32 7.49 0.76
C THR A 252 -0.52 6.28 1.23
N THR A 253 -1.06 5.08 0.97
CA THR A 253 -0.36 3.82 1.24
C THR A 253 0.21 3.22 -0.05
N TYR A 254 1.47 2.80 0.00
CA TYR A 254 2.12 2.04 -1.05
C TYR A 254 2.32 0.60 -0.58
N ASN A 255 1.40 -0.28 -0.98
CA ASN A 255 1.35 -1.70 -0.60
C ASN A 255 2.28 -2.61 -1.44
N VAL A 256 2.88 -2.07 -2.50
CA VAL A 256 3.66 -2.88 -3.46
C VAL A 256 4.88 -3.55 -2.83
N TYR A 257 5.50 -2.96 -1.80
CA TYR A 257 6.59 -3.64 -1.09
C TYR A 257 6.08 -4.87 -0.35
N ASP A 258 5.02 -4.72 0.45
CA ASP A 258 4.37 -5.77 1.24
C ASP A 258 3.98 -6.98 0.37
N GLU A 259 3.35 -6.75 -0.78
CA GLU A 259 2.96 -7.83 -1.70
C GLU A 259 4.16 -8.70 -2.13
N PHE A 260 5.24 -8.07 -2.60
CA PHE A 260 6.43 -8.80 -3.02
C PHE A 260 7.22 -9.39 -1.85
N ALA A 261 7.24 -8.69 -0.72
CA ALA A 261 7.89 -9.16 0.50
C ALA A 261 7.19 -10.42 1.05
N HIS A 262 5.85 -10.49 0.94
CA HIS A 262 5.07 -11.68 1.27
C HIS A 262 5.40 -12.90 0.39
N HIS A 263 5.68 -12.68 -0.89
CA HIS A 263 5.89 -13.77 -1.86
C HIS A 263 7.35 -14.24 -1.92
N PHE A 264 8.29 -13.31 -1.84
CA PHE A 264 9.72 -13.57 -2.08
C PHE A 264 10.59 -13.36 -0.84
N GLY A 265 10.02 -12.84 0.24
CA GLY A 265 10.73 -12.40 1.44
C GLY A 265 11.08 -10.90 1.41
N PRO A 266 11.17 -10.26 2.58
CA PRO A 266 11.32 -8.79 2.71
C PRO A 266 12.65 -8.23 2.19
N GLN A 267 13.68 -9.08 2.12
CA GLN A 267 15.02 -8.69 1.65
C GLN A 267 15.31 -9.14 0.21
N SER A 268 14.30 -9.65 -0.47
CA SER A 268 14.45 -10.16 -1.82
C SER A 268 14.69 -9.04 -2.83
N LYS A 269 15.40 -9.35 -3.93
CA LYS A 269 15.64 -8.40 -5.03
C LYS A 269 14.33 -7.82 -5.59
N PRO A 270 13.22 -8.59 -5.78
CA PRO A 270 11.95 -8.03 -6.20
C PRO A 270 11.35 -7.01 -5.21
N ALA A 271 11.37 -7.30 -3.90
CA ALA A 271 10.88 -6.39 -2.88
C ALA A 271 11.68 -5.07 -2.86
N TYR A 272 13.01 -5.15 -2.91
CA TYR A 272 13.89 -3.98 -2.96
C TYR A 272 13.79 -3.19 -4.27
N ALA A 273 13.52 -3.85 -5.41
CA ALA A 273 13.22 -3.16 -6.66
C ALA A 273 11.95 -2.30 -6.54
N CYS A 274 10.94 -2.78 -5.81
CA CYS A 274 9.72 -2.03 -5.50
C CYS A 274 10.03 -0.81 -4.62
N LEU A 275 10.85 -0.95 -3.58
CA LEU A 275 11.33 0.19 -2.77
C LEU A 275 12.06 1.23 -3.62
N ARG A 276 12.90 0.80 -4.56
CA ARG A 276 13.59 1.71 -5.49
C ARG A 276 12.64 2.43 -6.45
N ALA A 277 11.56 1.78 -6.86
CA ALA A 277 10.50 2.45 -7.60
C ALA A 277 9.77 3.48 -6.75
N LEU A 278 9.45 3.13 -5.50
CA LEU A 278 8.81 4.02 -4.54
C LEU A 278 9.66 5.24 -4.17
N ASP A 279 10.95 5.08 -3.91
CA ASP A 279 11.91 6.18 -3.70
C ASP A 279 11.86 7.19 -4.86
N ARG A 280 11.70 6.70 -6.11
CA ARG A 280 11.52 7.56 -7.28
C ARG A 280 10.21 8.34 -7.27
N ARG A 281 9.13 7.83 -6.68
CA ARG A 281 7.84 8.54 -6.54
C ARG A 281 7.87 9.53 -5.38
N ILE A 282 8.43 9.14 -4.24
CA ILE A 282 8.64 10.05 -3.10
C ILE A 282 9.48 11.26 -3.52
N GLY A 283 10.53 11.06 -4.31
CA GLY A 283 11.29 12.20 -4.83
C GLY A 283 10.56 13.10 -5.83
N GLU A 284 9.44 12.67 -6.40
CA GLU A 284 8.56 13.56 -7.17
C GLU A 284 7.63 14.37 -6.28
N ILE A 285 7.09 13.74 -5.23
CA ILE A 285 6.33 14.41 -4.16
C ILE A 285 7.20 15.54 -3.56
N LEU A 286 8.44 15.22 -3.16
CA LEU A 286 9.40 16.21 -2.65
C LEU A 286 9.69 17.35 -3.65
N LYS A 287 9.79 17.03 -4.95
CA LYS A 287 9.97 18.07 -5.98
C LYS A 287 8.75 18.97 -6.09
N MET A 288 7.54 18.43 -5.98
CA MET A 288 6.32 19.22 -6.00
C MET A 288 6.25 20.16 -4.80
N LEU A 289 6.47 19.61 -3.61
CA LEU A 289 6.52 20.34 -2.33
C LEU A 289 7.51 21.52 -2.38
N ARG A 290 8.69 21.32 -2.97
CA ARG A 290 9.71 22.38 -3.08
C ARG A 290 9.42 23.42 -4.16
N ARG A 291 8.62 23.10 -5.18
CA ARG A 291 8.48 23.94 -6.39
C ARG A 291 7.22 24.79 -6.37
N VAL A 292 6.05 24.14 -6.30
CA VAL A 292 4.74 24.79 -6.54
C VAL A 292 3.62 24.21 -5.67
N PRO A 293 3.82 24.02 -4.35
CA PRO A 293 2.74 23.53 -3.52
C PRO A 293 1.61 24.58 -3.43
N GLY A 294 0.38 24.12 -3.25
CA GLY A 294 -0.78 24.97 -3.01
C GLY A 294 -0.79 25.62 -1.62
N ARG A 295 -0.17 24.96 -0.63
CA ARG A 295 0.05 25.43 0.75
C ARG A 295 1.37 24.88 1.32
N PRO A 296 1.92 25.37 2.44
CA PRO A 296 3.05 24.72 3.10
C PRO A 296 2.64 23.34 3.67
N TYR A 297 3.54 22.37 3.64
CA TYR A 297 3.29 21.00 4.12
C TYR A 297 4.43 20.46 4.98
N ASP A 298 4.07 19.66 5.97
CA ASP A 298 4.92 18.67 6.62
C ASP A 298 4.77 17.31 5.95
N LEU A 299 5.87 16.62 5.67
CA LEU A 299 5.87 15.30 5.04
C LEU A 299 6.37 14.27 6.03
N TYR A 300 5.56 13.25 6.28
CA TYR A 300 5.89 12.08 7.07
C TYR A 300 5.98 10.86 6.16
N ILE A 301 6.98 10.02 6.40
CA ILE A 301 7.13 8.73 5.73
C ILE A 301 7.19 7.70 6.83
N LEU A 302 6.28 6.74 6.83
CA LEU A 302 6.13 5.79 7.92
C LEU A 302 5.86 4.37 7.39
N SER A 303 5.96 3.40 8.29
CA SER A 303 5.55 2.02 8.03
C SER A 303 4.59 1.56 9.11
N ASP A 304 3.42 1.09 8.74
CA ASP A 304 2.39 0.66 9.68
C ASP A 304 2.82 -0.56 10.52
N HIS A 305 3.54 -1.50 9.90
CA HIS A 305 4.22 -2.60 10.57
C HIS A 305 5.49 -3.02 9.81
N GLY A 306 6.13 -4.10 10.24
CA GLY A 306 7.21 -4.75 9.51
C GLY A 306 6.80 -6.14 9.03
N GLN A 307 7.74 -6.84 8.40
CA GLN A 307 7.62 -8.26 8.11
C GLN A 307 8.76 -9.04 8.76
N THR A 308 8.56 -10.35 8.89
CA THR A 308 9.60 -11.29 9.33
C THR A 308 9.64 -12.43 8.31
N PRO A 309 10.83 -12.85 7.85
CA PRO A 309 10.95 -14.04 7.00
C PRO A 309 10.32 -15.25 7.70
N SER A 310 9.40 -15.91 7.02
CA SER A 310 8.68 -17.06 7.55
C SER A 310 8.45 -18.09 6.45
N VAL A 311 8.52 -19.37 6.79
CA VAL A 311 8.13 -20.47 5.90
C VAL A 311 6.63 -20.75 6.12
N PRO A 312 5.80 -20.83 5.07
CA PRO A 312 4.40 -21.21 5.24
C PRO A 312 4.28 -22.59 5.87
N TYR A 313 3.39 -22.74 6.86
CA TYR A 313 3.19 -24.01 7.58
C TYR A 313 2.98 -25.21 6.64
N ARG A 314 2.19 -25.03 5.58
CA ARG A 314 1.94 -26.07 4.56
C ARG A 314 3.17 -26.49 3.77
N VAL A 315 4.14 -25.59 3.59
CA VAL A 315 5.39 -25.92 2.89
C VAL A 315 6.27 -26.78 3.78
N GLU A 316 6.35 -26.47 5.07
CA GLU A 316 7.17 -27.22 6.03
C GLU A 316 6.56 -28.59 6.37
N TYR A 317 5.26 -28.64 6.63
CA TYR A 317 4.59 -29.84 7.17
C TYR A 317 3.73 -30.60 6.15
N GLY A 318 3.59 -30.11 4.91
CA GLY A 318 2.77 -30.74 3.88
C GLY A 318 1.26 -30.63 4.08
N GLU A 319 0.79 -30.10 5.21
CA GLU A 319 -0.62 -29.87 5.54
C GLU A 319 -0.85 -28.44 6.06
N THR A 320 -2.09 -27.97 6.07
CA THR A 320 -2.43 -26.70 6.72
C THR A 320 -2.44 -26.83 8.23
N LEU A 321 -2.17 -25.71 8.90
CA LEU A 321 -2.36 -25.62 10.35
C LEU A 321 -3.80 -25.97 10.78
N GLY A 322 -4.80 -25.72 9.93
CA GLY A 322 -6.18 -26.11 10.19
C GLY A 322 -6.36 -27.63 10.20
N GLU A 323 -5.85 -28.32 9.19
CA GLU A 323 -5.84 -29.79 9.12
C GLU A 323 -5.10 -30.39 10.32
N THR A 324 -3.94 -29.84 10.71
CA THR A 324 -3.23 -30.28 11.90
C THR A 324 -4.07 -30.14 13.17
N ILE A 325 -4.76 -29.01 13.35
CA ILE A 325 -5.63 -28.79 14.51
C ILE A 325 -6.82 -29.74 14.50
N ASP A 326 -7.47 -29.94 13.35
CA ASP A 326 -8.60 -30.85 13.21
C ASP A 326 -8.17 -32.29 13.53
N ASN A 327 -7.05 -32.75 12.96
CA ASN A 327 -6.45 -34.06 13.23
C ASN A 327 -6.09 -34.22 14.72
N ALA A 328 -5.49 -33.20 15.34
CA ALA A 328 -5.14 -33.21 16.76
C ALA A 328 -6.37 -33.28 17.68
N VAL A 329 -7.49 -32.68 17.29
CA VAL A 329 -8.75 -32.75 18.04
C VAL A 329 -9.41 -34.11 17.89
N GLU A 330 -9.35 -34.71 16.69
CA GLU A 330 -9.97 -36.01 16.39
C GLU A 330 -9.17 -37.19 16.96
N HIS A 331 -7.84 -37.16 16.81
CA HIS A 331 -6.95 -38.29 17.11
C HIS A 331 -6.03 -38.07 18.33
N GLY A 332 -5.99 -36.85 18.88
CA GLY A 332 -5.06 -36.48 19.95
C GLY A 332 -3.70 -36.00 19.41
N VAL A 333 -2.83 -35.53 20.32
CA VAL A 333 -1.50 -35.00 19.96
C VAL A 333 -0.41 -35.96 20.41
N LEU A 334 0.39 -36.46 19.47
CA LEU A 334 1.62 -37.21 19.73
C LEU A 334 2.83 -36.31 19.52
N VAL A 335 3.60 -36.09 20.58
CA VAL A 335 4.85 -35.31 20.53
C VAL A 335 6.02 -36.26 20.67
N MET A 336 6.95 -36.23 19.72
CA MET A 336 8.16 -37.04 19.79
C MET A 336 9.07 -36.50 20.88
N ALA A 337 9.25 -37.26 21.95
CA ALA A 337 9.98 -36.84 23.14
C ALA A 337 11.45 -36.43 22.89
N GLY A 338 12.05 -36.88 21.78
CA GLY A 338 13.44 -36.59 21.44
C GLY A 338 13.67 -35.26 20.71
N THR A 339 12.69 -34.75 19.97
CA THR A 339 12.85 -33.52 19.15
C THR A 339 11.84 -32.43 19.51
N GLY A 340 10.73 -32.77 20.18
CA GLY A 340 9.62 -31.86 20.44
C GLY A 340 8.75 -31.62 19.20
N ASP A 341 9.00 -32.32 18.10
CA ASP A 341 8.21 -32.20 16.88
C ASP A 341 6.87 -32.93 17.01
N TYR A 342 5.87 -32.37 16.34
CA TYR A 342 4.58 -33.03 16.13
C TYR A 342 4.80 -34.25 15.23
N ALA A 343 4.40 -35.43 15.72
CA ALA A 343 4.21 -36.59 14.87
C ALA A 343 2.72 -36.68 14.53
N PRO A 344 2.32 -36.48 13.27
CA PRO A 344 1.02 -37.00 12.85
C PRO A 344 1.03 -38.50 13.17
N GLU A 345 -0.09 -39.07 13.64
CA GLU A 345 -0.27 -40.51 13.54
C GLU A 345 0.10 -40.88 12.11
N ALA A 346 1.09 -41.76 11.98
CA ALA A 346 1.55 -42.20 10.68
C ALA A 346 0.31 -42.46 9.85
N ARG A 347 0.07 -41.65 8.81
CA ARG A 347 -0.64 -42.19 7.66
C ARG A 347 0.13 -43.46 7.39
N GLU A 348 -0.51 -44.60 7.58
CA GLU A 348 -0.05 -45.84 7.01
C GLU A 348 0.21 -45.50 5.54
N VAL A 349 1.46 -45.16 5.26
CA VAL A 349 2.06 -45.39 3.97
C VAL A 349 2.01 -46.90 3.93
N MET A 350 0.88 -47.41 3.45
CA MET A 350 0.83 -48.71 2.83
C MET A 350 1.93 -48.62 1.79
N ASP A 351 3.10 -49.14 2.16
CA ASP A 351 4.17 -49.49 1.26
C ASP A 351 3.51 -50.33 0.16
N PHE A 352 3.14 -49.67 -0.93
CA PHE A 352 2.87 -50.35 -2.17
C PHE A 352 4.24 -50.78 -2.70
N LEU A 353 4.49 -52.07 -2.52
CA LEU A 353 5.43 -52.97 -3.20
C LEU A 353 6.27 -52.35 -4.32
#